data_AF-A0A7S0R8C2-F1
#
_entry.id   AF-A0A7S0R8C2-F1
#
_cell.length_a   1.000
_cell.length_b   1.000
_cell.length_c   1.000
_cell.angle_alpha   90.00
_cell.angle_beta   90.00
_cell.angle_gamma   90.00
#
_symmetry.space_group_name_H-M   'P 1'
#
loop_
_entity.id
_entity.type
_entity.pdbx_description
1 polymer ?
#
loop_
_entity_poly.entity_id
_entity_poly.type
_entity_poly.pdbx_seq_one_letter_code
_entity_poly.pdbx_strand_id
1 'polypeptide(L)'
;EAAWECGARTLALAVPQLGAEAFVPGVTATRREVNEGIRRLAAESSGRATFVNIDQVLPHLTATPAERQKLWESDGLHMTPHGYDSVADAVFSALDQSAPQ
;
A
#
# COMPACT_ATOMS: atom_id res chain seq x y z
N GLU A 1 5.86 -3.26 -18.03
CA GLU A 1 5.98 -2.18 -19.03
C GLU A 1 4.95 -2.27 -20.16
N ALA A 2 4.54 -3.46 -20.61
CA ALA A 2 3.48 -3.65 -21.62
C ALA A 2 2.20 -2.80 -21.41
N ALA A 3 1.76 -2.60 -20.16
CA ALA A 3 0.62 -1.72 -19.87
C ALA A 3 0.88 -0.25 -20.25
N TRP A 4 2.09 0.25 -19.98
CA TRP A 4 2.49 1.62 -20.30
C TRP A 4 2.71 1.84 -21.80
N GLU A 5 3.15 0.83 -22.53
CA GLU A 5 3.28 0.89 -23.99
C GLU A 5 1.91 1.09 -24.67
N CYS A 6 0.84 0.59 -24.06
CA CYS A 6 -0.54 0.84 -24.49
C CYS A 6 -1.11 2.18 -23.98
N GLY A 7 -0.30 3.04 -23.36
CA GLY A 7 -0.72 4.34 -22.82
C GLY A 7 -1.47 4.27 -21.48
N ALA A 8 -1.51 3.11 -20.81
CA ALA A 8 -2.15 3.02 -19.50
C ALA A 8 -1.34 3.77 -18.43
N ARG A 9 -2.06 4.40 -17.49
CA ARG A 9 -1.50 4.88 -16.23
C ARG A 9 -1.72 3.80 -15.16
N THR A 10 -0.78 3.67 -14.23
CA THR A 10 -0.82 2.62 -13.20
C THR A 10 -0.76 3.20 -11.80
N LEU A 11 -1.30 2.45 -10.85
CA LEU A 11 -1.14 2.71 -9.42
C LEU A 11 -0.06 1.79 -8.86
N ALA A 12 0.89 2.35 -8.13
CA ALA A 12 1.94 1.60 -7.46
C ALA A 12 1.67 1.64 -5.95
N LEU A 13 1.10 0.57 -5.41
CA LEU A 13 0.72 0.47 -3.99
C LEU A 13 1.84 -0.15 -3.17
N ALA A 14 2.25 0.51 -2.10
CA ALA A 14 3.11 -0.11 -1.08
C ALA A 14 2.41 -1.33 -0.45
N VAL A 15 3.19 -2.28 0.05
CA VAL A 15 2.70 -3.42 0.84
C VAL A 15 2.65 -3.00 2.33
N PRO A 16 1.47 -3.05 2.98
CA PRO A 16 1.34 -2.69 4.38
C PRO A 16 1.92 -3.77 5.29
N GLN A 17 2.15 -3.42 6.55
CA GLN A 17 2.55 -4.40 7.57
C GLN A 17 1.55 -5.56 7.68
N LEU A 18 2.06 -6.77 7.91
CA LEU A 18 1.24 -7.98 8.05
C LEU A 18 1.44 -8.66 9.41
N GLY A 19 0.48 -9.48 9.84
CA GLY A 19 0.58 -10.27 11.06
C GLY A 19 1.73 -11.26 11.07
N ALA A 20 2.07 -11.82 9.90
CA ALA A 20 3.19 -12.73 9.73
C ALA A 20 4.55 -12.14 10.15
N GLU A 21 4.71 -10.81 10.08
CA GLU A 21 5.96 -10.16 10.50
C GLU A 21 6.29 -10.36 11.98
N ALA A 22 5.30 -10.66 12.83
CA ALA A 22 5.53 -10.90 14.25
C ALA A 22 6.20 -12.26 14.53
N PHE A 23 6.13 -13.21 13.60
CA PHE A 23 6.55 -14.60 13.83
C PHE A 23 7.34 -15.24 12.69
N VAL A 24 7.42 -14.62 11.51
CA VAL A 24 8.23 -15.10 10.38
C VAL A 24 9.45 -14.19 10.18
N PRO A 25 10.67 -14.68 10.50
CA PRO A 25 11.89 -13.91 10.31
C PRO A 25 12.06 -13.46 8.85
N GLY A 26 12.55 -12.23 8.66
CA GLY A 26 12.87 -11.68 7.35
C GLY A 26 11.70 -11.00 6.63
N VAL A 27 10.44 -11.29 6.97
CA VAL A 27 9.28 -10.70 6.26
C VAL A 27 9.28 -9.17 6.34
N THR A 28 9.59 -8.57 7.49
CA THR A 28 9.71 -7.10 7.61
C THR A 28 10.78 -6.52 6.68
N ALA A 29 11.93 -7.18 6.57
CA ALA A 29 13.02 -6.71 5.72
C ALA A 29 12.63 -6.82 4.23
N THR A 30 12.07 -7.96 3.81
CA THR A 30 11.56 -8.17 2.46
C THR A 30 10.47 -7.17 2.10
N ARG A 31 9.50 -6.92 2.97
CA ARG A 31 8.44 -5.94 2.74
C ARG A 31 8.99 -4.54 2.51
N ARG A 32 9.96 -4.10 3.33
CA ARG A 32 10.60 -2.80 3.18
C ARG A 32 11.36 -2.69 1.86
N GLU A 33 12.10 -3.73 1.48
CA GLU A 33 12.81 -3.80 0.21
C GLU A 33 11.86 -3.71 -0.99
N VAL A 34 10.75 -4.46 -0.94
CA VAL A 34 9.69 -4.41 -1.95
C VAL A 34 9.09 -3.01 -2.04
N ASN A 35 8.77 -2.38 -0.91
CA ASN A 35 8.19 -1.04 -0.89
C ASN A 35 9.13 0.03 -1.47
N GLU A 36 10.44 -0.07 -1.22
CA GLU A 36 11.40 0.81 -1.87
C GLU A 36 11.49 0.57 -3.38
N GLY A 37 11.42 -0.69 -3.82
CA GLY A 37 11.33 -1.03 -5.23
C GLY A 37 10.10 -0.41 -5.91
N ILE A 38 8.94 -0.50 -5.27
CA ILE A 38 7.67 0.08 -5.76
C ILE A 38 7.74 1.60 -5.83
N ARG A 39 8.27 2.24 -4.77
CA ARG A 39 8.47 3.69 -4.72
C ARG A 39 9.41 4.16 -5.82
N ARG A 40 10.54 3.46 -6.02
CA ARG A 40 11.51 3.75 -7.08
C ARG A 40 10.88 3.61 -8.47
N LEU A 41 10.17 2.50 -8.73
CA LEU A 41 9.46 2.27 -9.99
C LEU A 41 8.52 3.44 -10.32
N ALA A 42 7.76 3.93 -9.33
CA ALA A 42 6.86 5.05 -9.55
C ALA A 42 7.60 6.37 -9.86
N ALA A 43 8.69 6.65 -9.14
CA ALA A 43 9.51 7.83 -9.38
C ALA A 43 10.17 7.82 -10.78
N GLU A 44 10.60 6.66 -11.25
CA GLU A 44 11.24 6.47 -12.55
C GLU A 44 10.23 6.35 -13.71
N SER A 45 8.93 6.28 -13.43
CA SER A 45 7.88 6.06 -14.43
C SER A 45 7.59 7.25 -15.35
N SER A 46 8.22 8.40 -15.13
CA SER A 46 7.93 9.65 -15.85
C SER A 46 6.45 10.05 -15.79
N GLY A 47 5.81 9.88 -14.62
CA GLY A 47 4.40 10.25 -14.39
C GLY A 47 3.37 9.21 -14.85
N ARG A 48 3.81 8.07 -15.40
CA ARG A 48 2.93 6.96 -15.79
C ARG A 48 2.42 6.16 -14.60
N ALA A 49 3.09 6.23 -13.46
CA ALA A 49 2.66 5.60 -12.22
C ALA A 49 2.50 6.60 -11.07
N THR A 50 1.38 6.49 -10.35
CA THR A 50 1.14 7.21 -9.09
C THR A 50 1.45 6.27 -7.92
N PHE A 51 2.35 6.67 -7.03
CA PHE A 51 2.67 5.91 -5.82
C PHE A 51 1.67 6.22 -4.70
N VAL A 52 1.19 5.18 -4.02
CA VAL A 52 0.32 5.31 -2.85
C VAL A 52 0.86 4.45 -1.72
N ASN A 53 1.17 5.10 -0.60
CA ASN A 53 1.78 4.45 0.55
C ASN A 53 0.72 3.94 1.54
N ILE A 54 0.09 2.80 1.25
CA ILE A 54 -0.92 2.22 2.15
C ILE A 54 -0.33 1.61 3.43
N ASP A 55 1.00 1.48 3.55
CA ASP A 55 1.65 1.04 4.80
C ASP A 55 1.44 2.02 5.96
N GLN A 56 1.28 3.32 5.65
CA GLN A 56 0.96 4.34 6.65
C GLN A 56 -0.53 4.35 7.04
N VAL A 57 -1.38 3.86 6.15
CA VAL A 57 -2.84 3.84 6.32
C VAL A 57 -3.29 2.60 7.08
N LEU A 58 -2.54 1.50 6.93
CA LEU A 58 -2.85 0.20 7.52
C LEU A 58 -1.72 -0.23 8.47
N PRO A 59 -1.55 0.43 9.62
CA PRO A 59 -0.60 -0.04 10.61
C PRO A 59 -1.07 -1.41 11.14
N HIS A 60 -0.13 -2.34 11.31
CA HIS A 60 -0.41 -3.62 11.95
C HIS A 60 0.42 -3.78 13.22
N LEU A 61 1.74 -3.88 13.13
CA LEU A 61 2.61 -4.11 14.29
C LEU A 61 2.65 -2.93 15.25
N THR A 62 2.54 -1.70 14.72
CA THR A 62 2.54 -0.47 15.53
C THR A 62 1.14 -0.04 15.97
N ALA A 63 0.08 -0.71 15.51
CA ALA A 63 -1.29 -0.40 15.87
C ALA A 63 -1.65 -0.95 17.26
N THR A 64 -2.45 -0.19 18.00
CA THR A 64 -3.12 -0.68 19.21
C THR A 64 -4.07 -1.85 18.87
N PRO A 65 -4.45 -2.69 19.84
CA PRO A 65 -5.39 -3.79 19.59
C PRO A 65 -6.72 -3.33 18.98
N ALA A 66 -7.25 -2.19 19.43
CA ALA A 66 -8.51 -1.64 18.93
C ALA A 66 -8.40 -1.15 17.49
N GLU A 67 -7.32 -0.43 17.14
CA GLU A 67 -7.05 0.00 15.77
C GLU A 67 -6.88 -1.21 14.84
N ARG A 68 -6.16 -2.23 15.30
CA ARG A 68 -5.93 -3.45 14.54
C ARG A 68 -7.24 -4.19 14.27
N GLN A 69 -8.09 -4.36 15.28
CA GLN A 69 -9.41 -4.98 15.13
C GLN A 69 -10.31 -4.19 14.17
N LYS A 70 -10.15 -2.86 14.12
CA LYS A 70 -10.93 -2.02 13.21
C LYS A 70 -10.50 -2.21 11.76
N LEU A 71 -9.21 -2.41 11.49
CA LEU A 71 -8.63 -2.41 10.14
C LEU A 71 -8.39 -3.81 9.55
N TRP A 72 -8.12 -4.79 10.40
CA TRP A 72 -7.68 -6.13 10.00
C TRP A 72 -8.61 -7.22 10.52
N GLU A 73 -8.81 -8.23 9.69
CA GLU A 73 -9.39 -9.50 10.12
C GLU A 73 -8.44 -10.23 11.07
N SER A 74 -8.96 -11.21 11.81
CA SER A 74 -8.20 -11.92 12.84
C SER A 74 -6.98 -12.70 12.33
N ASP A 75 -6.89 -12.94 11.03
CA ASP A 75 -5.73 -13.60 10.40
C ASP A 75 -4.52 -12.67 10.20
N GLY A 76 -4.70 -11.35 10.40
CA GLY A 76 -3.65 -10.35 10.22
C GLY A 76 -3.15 -10.21 8.77
N LEU A 77 -3.93 -10.67 7.79
CA LEU A 77 -3.63 -10.57 6.36
C LEU A 77 -4.76 -9.88 5.59
N HIS A 78 -6.00 -10.26 5.84
CA HIS A 78 -7.16 -9.65 5.20
C HIS A 78 -7.62 -8.42 5.99
N MET A 79 -8.15 -7.44 5.28
CA MET A 79 -8.70 -6.23 5.89
C MET A 79 -10.19 -6.42 6.17
N THR A 80 -10.69 -5.74 7.19
CA THR A 80 -12.13 -5.56 7.37
C THR A 80 -12.67 -4.66 6.26
N PRO A 81 -14.01 -4.54 6.09
CA PRO A 81 -14.58 -3.54 5.19
C PRO A 81 -14.04 -2.12 5.43
N HIS A 82 -13.86 -1.73 6.70
CA HIS A 82 -13.31 -0.42 7.04
C HIS A 82 -11.83 -0.27 6.67
N GLY A 83 -11.04 -1.35 6.75
CA GLY A 83 -9.66 -1.35 6.24
C GLY A 83 -9.62 -1.14 4.73
N TYR A 84 -10.51 -1.81 3.97
CA TYR A 84 -10.65 -1.59 2.54
C TYR A 84 -11.11 -0.17 2.18
N ASP A 85 -12.06 0.41 2.94
CA ASP A 85 -12.47 1.81 2.77
C ASP A 85 -11.28 2.76 2.97
N SER A 86 -10.44 2.51 3.98
CA SER A 86 -9.25 3.32 4.25
C SER A 86 -8.25 3.29 3.08
N VAL A 87 -8.09 2.15 2.43
CA VAL A 87 -7.28 2.02 1.20
C VAL A 87 -7.92 2.80 0.06
N ALA A 88 -9.23 2.67 -0.15
CA ALA A 88 -9.95 3.37 -1.20
C ALA A 88 -9.81 4.90 -1.05
N ASP A 89 -9.94 5.42 0.16
CA ASP A 89 -9.77 6.84 0.47
C ASP A 89 -8.35 7.33 0.15
N ALA A 90 -7.33 6.54 0.49
CA ALA A 90 -5.94 6.87 0.20
C ALA A 90 -5.66 6.88 -1.30
N VAL A 91 -6.20 5.90 -2.04
CA VAL A 91 -6.08 5.83 -3.50
C VAL A 91 -6.81 6.99 -4.16
N PHE A 92 -8.04 7.27 -3.75
CA PHE A 92 -8.83 8.38 -4.28
C PHE A 92 -8.11 9.72 -4.07
N SER A 93 -7.64 9.97 -2.84
CA SER A 93 -6.90 11.20 -2.50
C SER A 93 -5.64 11.38 -3.36
N ALA A 94 -4.90 10.31 -3.63
CA ALA A 94 -3.71 10.37 -4.45
C ALA A 94 -4.03 10.64 -5.93
N LEU A 95 -5.12 10.07 -6.45
CA LEU A 95 -5.55 10.28 -7.83
C LEU A 95 -6.13 11.68 -8.04
N ASP A 96 -6.90 12.20 -7.10
CA ASP A 96 -7.48 13.54 -7.14
C ASP A 96 -6.38 14.63 -7.15
N GLN A 97 -5.38 14.49 -6.28
CA GLN A 97 -4.20 15.37 -6.26
C GLN A 97 -3.31 15.24 -7.51
N SER A 98 -3.47 14.17 -8.29
CA SER A 98 -2.72 13.93 -9.53
C SER A 98 -3.43 14.44 -10.80
N ALA A 99 -4.62 15.06 -10.66
CA ALA A 99 -5.35 15.67 -11.77
C ALA A 99 -4.67 16.98 -12.20
N PRO A 100 -4.52 17.26 -13.50
CA PRO A 100 -4.12 18.59 -13.96
C PRO A 100 -5.17 19.61 -13.51
N GLN A 101 -4.74 20.71 -12.86
CA GLN A 101 -5.61 21.87 -12.63
C GLN A 101 -5.94 22.60 -13.93
#